data_AF-A0A9E6EN64-F1
#
_entry.id   AF-A0A9E6EN64-F1
#
_cell.length_a   1.000
_cell.length_b   1.000
_cell.length_c   1.000
_cell.angle_alpha   90.00
_cell.angle_beta   90.00
_cell.angle_gamma   90.00
#
_symmetry.space_group_name_H-M   'P 1'
#
loop_
_entity.id
_entity.type
_entity.pdbx_description
1 polymer ?
#
loop_
_entity_poly.entity_id
_entity_poly.type
_entity_poly.pdbx_seq_one_letter_code
_entity_poly.pdbx_strand_id
1 'polypeptide(L)'
;IETLNVECLILGGGPAGLSAAVELGKAGVGVVLVDDKADLGGKLVLQTHKFFGSIDACHAGTRGMDIGRKLEAEVRKFENVRIWANSNALAVFSDRKVGILREGHYVLVQPQVLLVATGAREKSLVFRGNTLPGVYGAGAFQTLVNRDMVKPSDRLFVIGGGNVGLIAAYHALQAGIEVVGLCEALPECGGYKVHRDKLVRMGVPIHNSHTVISANGEGEVESVTIAKLDAAWKVVPGTEKTFKCDTVLVAVGLEPVNEFFGKAKEFGLPVYSAGDAEEIAEASAAMFTGKIRGLEIARALGRDTGEVPTEWHRTAAVLKSRPGATITEEIPEDEKGVFPVFHCSQEIPCNPCTSICPQGSIMIEGNDILGVPTFNEKDCIACEQCVAVCPGLAITLLDYRRGGDEVLVSIPYEFPGSTIKAGDTVTVLDTLGRILGNVQVDRVRSPKFADHAVLVKVRAPFEIAKQIAGIRVQQPWVSEPMPEKVERLSDDEIVCRCERVTAGEVRARIRAGVRDMNELKAATRAGMGACGGKTCPSLIRRIFREEGVKDSEITELTQRPIFMEVPLGAFAGVVTGEGPVQDVARAHAVGAFQGGL
;
A
#
# COMPACT_ATOMS: atom_id res chain seq x y z
N ILE A 1 -33.67 -9.59 15.14
CA ILE A 1 -32.55 -9.35 14.19
C ILE A 1 -33.18 -9.09 12.83
N GLU A 2 -32.99 -7.88 12.29
CA GLU A 2 -33.50 -7.51 10.97
C GLU A 2 -32.82 -8.36 9.88
N THR A 3 -33.58 -8.80 8.87
CA THR A 3 -33.04 -9.45 7.67
C THR A 3 -33.39 -8.62 6.44
N LEU A 4 -32.37 -8.17 5.72
CA LEU A 4 -32.50 -7.39 4.49
C LEU A 4 -32.21 -8.27 3.26
N ASN A 5 -33.13 -8.30 2.32
CA ASN A 5 -32.90 -8.91 1.00
C ASN A 5 -32.33 -7.85 0.04
N VAL A 6 -31.34 -8.22 -0.76
CA VAL A 6 -30.70 -7.33 -1.74
C VAL A 6 -30.29 -8.11 -2.98
N GLU A 7 -30.24 -7.45 -4.15
CA GLU A 7 -29.74 -8.09 -5.37
C GLU A 7 -28.23 -8.32 -5.26
N CYS A 8 -27.46 -7.26 -4.95
CA CYS A 8 -26.02 -7.37 -4.75
C CYS A 8 -25.58 -6.76 -3.41
N LEU A 9 -24.79 -7.52 -2.65
CA LEU A 9 -24.04 -7.02 -1.50
C LEU A 9 -22.57 -6.88 -1.88
N ILE A 10 -22.00 -5.69 -1.70
CA ILE A 10 -20.57 -5.43 -1.90
C ILE A 10 -19.91 -5.26 -0.54
N LEU A 11 -18.86 -6.03 -0.28
CA LEU A 11 -18.01 -5.89 0.91
C LEU A 11 -16.72 -5.16 0.54
N GLY A 12 -16.54 -3.94 1.04
CA GLY A 12 -15.39 -3.08 0.80
C GLY A 12 -15.70 -1.92 -0.14
N GLY A 13 -15.54 -0.70 0.37
CA GLY A 13 -15.68 0.59 -0.30
C GLY A 13 -14.37 1.15 -0.85
N GLY A 14 -13.42 0.28 -1.19
CA GLY A 14 -12.19 0.64 -1.90
C GLY A 14 -12.39 0.88 -3.40
N PRO A 15 -11.32 1.16 -4.18
CA PRO A 15 -11.42 1.44 -5.61
C PRO A 15 -12.18 0.39 -6.41
N ALA A 16 -11.99 -0.90 -6.11
CA ALA A 16 -12.69 -2.00 -6.79
C ALA A 16 -14.19 -2.00 -6.46
N GLY A 17 -14.55 -1.92 -5.17
CA GLY A 17 -15.95 -1.92 -4.73
C GLY A 17 -16.72 -0.69 -5.21
N LEU A 18 -16.12 0.51 -5.16
CA LEU A 18 -16.72 1.73 -5.70
C LEU A 18 -16.92 1.64 -7.21
N SER A 19 -15.91 1.15 -7.94
CA SER A 19 -16.01 1.01 -9.40
C SER A 19 -17.09 -0.01 -9.80
N ALA A 20 -17.21 -1.11 -9.07
CA ALA A 20 -18.29 -2.08 -9.27
C ALA A 20 -19.67 -1.49 -8.96
N ALA A 21 -19.78 -0.74 -7.86
CA ALA A 21 -21.01 -0.07 -7.45
C ALA A 21 -21.49 0.94 -8.50
N VAL A 22 -20.59 1.66 -9.17
CA VAL A 22 -20.95 2.56 -10.28
C VAL A 22 -21.57 1.79 -11.44
N GLU A 23 -20.95 0.70 -11.90
CA GLU A 23 -21.48 -0.07 -13.03
C GLU A 23 -22.80 -0.79 -12.69
N LEU A 24 -22.93 -1.32 -11.47
CA LEU A 24 -24.18 -1.90 -10.97
C LEU A 24 -25.27 -0.84 -10.80
N GLY A 25 -24.89 0.36 -10.34
CA GLY A 25 -25.76 1.53 -10.23
C GLY A 25 -26.38 1.90 -11.57
N LYS A 26 -25.55 2.04 -12.62
CA LYS A 26 -25.99 2.30 -14.00
C LYS A 26 -26.93 1.23 -14.55
N ALA A 27 -26.70 -0.04 -14.20
CA ALA A 27 -27.53 -1.16 -14.62
C ALA A 27 -28.85 -1.30 -13.83
N GLY A 28 -29.13 -0.40 -12.87
CA GLY A 28 -30.35 -0.45 -12.06
C GLY A 28 -30.39 -1.64 -11.11
N VAL A 29 -29.24 -2.16 -10.68
CA VAL A 29 -29.16 -3.23 -9.67
C VAL A 29 -29.28 -2.60 -8.29
N GLY A 30 -30.12 -3.17 -7.41
CA GLY A 30 -30.20 -2.80 -6.01
C GLY A 30 -28.96 -3.28 -5.24
N VAL A 31 -28.13 -2.33 -4.82
CA VAL A 31 -26.86 -2.59 -4.15
C VAL A 31 -26.89 -2.13 -2.70
N VAL A 32 -26.28 -2.92 -1.82
CA VAL A 32 -25.81 -2.46 -0.50
C VAL A 32 -24.28 -2.58 -0.50
N LEU A 33 -23.58 -1.46 -0.34
CA LEU A 33 -22.14 -1.41 -0.19
C LEU A 33 -21.80 -1.22 1.29
N VAL A 34 -20.99 -2.13 1.83
CA VAL A 34 -20.57 -2.13 3.24
C VAL A 34 -19.09 -1.82 3.33
N ASP A 35 -18.71 -0.85 4.17
CA ASP A 35 -17.32 -0.55 4.49
C ASP A 35 -17.15 -0.34 6.01
N ASP A 36 -16.03 -0.81 6.55
CA ASP A 36 -15.75 -0.74 7.98
C ASP A 36 -15.18 0.62 8.43
N LYS A 37 -14.90 1.53 7.49
CA LYS A 37 -14.45 2.90 7.73
C LYS A 37 -15.57 3.91 7.55
N ALA A 38 -15.34 5.11 8.09
CA ALA A 38 -16.25 6.24 7.95
C ALA A 38 -16.23 6.81 6.52
N ASP A 39 -15.03 6.98 5.97
CA ASP A 39 -14.82 7.49 4.61
C ASP A 39 -14.56 6.36 3.62
N LEU A 40 -15.11 6.49 2.42
CA LEU A 40 -14.90 5.56 1.32
C LEU A 40 -13.59 5.84 0.59
N GLY A 41 -13.19 4.93 -0.31
CA GLY A 41 -11.96 5.01 -1.09
C GLY A 41 -10.91 3.98 -0.65
N GLY A 42 -11.12 3.32 0.49
CA GLY A 42 -10.22 2.28 0.99
C GLY A 42 -8.79 2.81 1.14
N LYS A 43 -7.80 2.12 0.56
CA LYS A 43 -6.39 2.55 0.67
C LYS A 43 -6.03 3.79 -0.13
N LEU A 44 -6.88 4.24 -1.07
CA LEU A 44 -6.65 5.48 -1.82
C LEU A 44 -6.58 6.71 -0.93
N VAL A 45 -7.33 6.73 0.17
CA VAL A 45 -7.34 7.84 1.14
C VAL A 45 -6.01 8.03 1.86
N LEU A 46 -5.09 7.07 1.74
CA LEU A 46 -3.75 7.14 2.32
C LEU A 46 -2.68 7.57 1.31
N GLN A 47 -3.04 7.71 0.03
CA GLN A 47 -2.06 7.93 -1.04
C GLN A 47 -2.04 9.42 -1.43
N THR A 48 -1.07 10.14 -0.85
CA THR A 48 -0.84 11.55 -1.17
C THR A 48 -0.04 11.69 -2.46
N HIS A 49 0.67 10.68 -2.95
CA HIS A 49 1.38 10.72 -4.23
C HIS A 49 0.45 10.53 -5.46
N LYS A 50 0.92 10.92 -6.65
CA LYS A 50 0.22 10.74 -7.94
C LYS A 50 0.29 9.30 -8.44
N PHE A 51 -0.79 8.82 -9.04
CA PHE A 51 -0.89 7.45 -9.58
C PHE A 51 -0.31 7.27 -10.98
N PHE A 52 0.22 6.07 -11.23
CA PHE A 52 0.56 5.56 -12.58
C PHE A 52 -0.69 5.04 -13.29
N GLY A 53 -0.55 4.80 -14.59
CA GLY A 53 -1.61 4.30 -15.45
C GLY A 53 -1.95 5.28 -16.57
N SER A 54 -3.17 5.14 -17.07
CA SER A 54 -3.74 6.03 -18.09
C SER A 54 -4.48 7.21 -17.45
N ILE A 55 -4.23 8.43 -17.94
CA ILE A 55 -5.03 9.61 -17.52
C ILE A 55 -6.52 9.37 -17.78
N ASP A 56 -6.85 8.91 -18.99
CA ASP A 56 -8.23 8.76 -19.44
C ASP A 56 -8.93 7.56 -18.77
N ALA A 57 -8.18 6.49 -18.52
CA ALA A 57 -8.76 5.23 -18.07
C ALA A 57 -8.87 5.14 -16.53
N CYS A 58 -7.92 5.72 -15.80
CA CYS A 58 -7.81 5.59 -14.34
C CYS A 58 -7.35 6.86 -13.62
N HIS A 59 -7.46 8.04 -14.24
CA HIS A 59 -7.09 9.33 -13.66
C HIS A 59 -5.62 9.42 -13.23
N ALA A 60 -4.71 8.74 -13.94
CA ALA A 60 -3.28 8.81 -13.65
C ALA A 60 -2.77 10.26 -13.66
N GLY A 61 -1.74 10.54 -12.85
CA GLY A 61 -1.30 11.91 -12.58
C GLY A 61 -2.14 12.68 -11.54
N THR A 62 -3.25 12.09 -11.04
CA THR A 62 -4.01 12.58 -9.89
C THR A 62 -3.55 11.87 -8.61
N ARG A 63 -3.64 12.54 -7.45
CA ARG A 63 -3.43 11.91 -6.14
C ARG A 63 -4.52 10.89 -5.79
N GLY A 64 -4.15 9.82 -5.09
CA GLY A 64 -5.08 8.74 -4.77
C GLY A 64 -6.30 9.20 -3.96
N MET A 65 -6.10 10.07 -2.97
CA MET A 65 -7.19 10.57 -2.14
C MET A 65 -8.29 11.25 -2.97
N ASP A 66 -7.91 11.98 -4.01
CA ASP A 66 -8.86 12.66 -4.89
C ASP A 66 -9.55 11.69 -5.84
N ILE A 67 -8.89 10.61 -6.26
CA ILE A 67 -9.53 9.51 -7.00
C ILE A 67 -10.61 8.85 -6.13
N GLY A 68 -10.31 8.60 -4.85
CA GLY A 68 -11.29 8.06 -3.89
C GLY A 68 -12.54 8.93 -3.78
N ARG A 69 -12.36 10.24 -3.57
CA ARG A 69 -13.47 11.22 -3.52
C ARG A 69 -14.29 11.27 -4.81
N LYS A 70 -13.63 11.22 -5.98
CA LYS A 70 -14.31 11.19 -7.28
C LYS A 70 -15.19 9.94 -7.41
N LEU A 71 -14.64 8.76 -7.11
CA LEU A 71 -15.39 7.51 -7.18
C LEU A 71 -16.57 7.49 -6.22
N GLU A 72 -16.37 7.95 -4.98
CA GLU A 72 -17.47 8.09 -4.02
C GLU A 72 -18.57 9.03 -4.54
N ALA A 73 -18.20 10.20 -5.07
CA ALA A 73 -19.15 11.15 -5.63
C ALA A 73 -19.93 10.57 -6.81
N GLU A 74 -19.31 9.73 -7.65
CA GLU A 74 -19.99 9.00 -8.72
C GLU A 74 -21.00 7.98 -8.16
N VAL A 75 -20.62 7.16 -7.17
CA VAL A 75 -21.52 6.17 -6.57
C VAL A 75 -22.75 6.84 -5.95
N ARG A 76 -22.58 7.99 -5.30
CA ARG A 76 -23.66 8.73 -4.63
C ARG A 76 -24.71 9.30 -5.59
N LYS A 77 -24.49 9.28 -6.90
CA LYS A 77 -25.50 9.67 -7.91
C LYS A 77 -26.61 8.62 -8.10
N PHE A 78 -26.41 7.41 -7.59
CA PHE A 78 -27.32 6.28 -7.82
C PHE A 78 -28.16 5.98 -6.57
N GLU A 79 -29.46 6.23 -6.62
CA GLU A 79 -30.39 5.96 -5.51
C GLU A 79 -30.55 4.46 -5.20
N ASN A 80 -30.29 3.60 -6.19
CA ASN A 80 -30.29 2.15 -6.05
C ASN A 80 -29.02 1.59 -5.37
N VAL A 81 -28.07 2.45 -4.97
CA VAL A 81 -26.87 2.04 -4.22
C VAL A 81 -26.93 2.62 -2.81
N ARG A 82 -27.17 1.76 -1.82
CA ARG A 82 -27.14 2.12 -0.40
C ARG A 82 -25.74 1.92 0.16
N ILE A 83 -25.18 2.97 0.77
CA ILE A 83 -23.85 2.94 1.40
C ILE A 83 -24.02 2.77 2.91
N TRP A 84 -23.41 1.73 3.46
CA TRP A 84 -23.27 1.48 4.89
C TRP A 84 -21.80 1.62 5.28
N ALA A 85 -21.40 2.85 5.57
CA ALA A 85 -20.11 3.15 6.20
C ALA A 85 -20.14 2.77 7.69
N ASN A 86 -18.98 2.72 8.35
CA ASN A 86 -18.84 2.29 9.75
C ASN A 86 -19.55 0.96 10.05
N SER A 87 -19.55 0.04 9.09
CA SER A 87 -20.30 -1.20 9.13
C SER A 87 -19.40 -2.38 8.86
N ASN A 88 -19.36 -3.32 9.79
CA ASN A 88 -18.42 -4.43 9.79
C ASN A 88 -19.09 -5.69 9.29
N ALA A 89 -18.59 -6.29 8.20
CA ALA A 89 -18.99 -7.64 7.82
C ALA A 89 -18.34 -8.67 8.75
N LEU A 90 -19.13 -9.60 9.28
CA LEU A 90 -18.68 -10.49 10.36
C LEU A 90 -18.47 -11.92 9.90
N ALA A 91 -19.40 -12.44 9.10
CA ALA A 91 -19.41 -13.82 8.64
C ALA A 91 -20.32 -14.01 7.42
N VAL A 92 -20.03 -15.05 6.63
CA VAL A 92 -20.98 -15.66 5.70
C VAL A 92 -21.47 -16.97 6.32
N PHE A 93 -22.79 -17.16 6.38
CA PHE A 93 -23.43 -18.32 7.00
C PHE A 93 -23.87 -19.36 5.95
N SER A 94 -24.08 -20.60 6.40
CA SER A 94 -24.49 -21.72 5.54
C SER A 94 -25.88 -21.59 4.95
N ASP A 95 -26.74 -20.75 5.53
CA ASP A 95 -28.03 -20.37 4.98
C ASP A 95 -27.95 -19.23 3.94
N ARG A 96 -26.72 -18.92 3.47
CA ARG A 96 -26.39 -17.93 2.45
C ARG A 96 -26.71 -16.48 2.84
N LYS A 97 -26.64 -16.19 4.15
CA LYS A 97 -26.72 -14.83 4.68
C LYS A 97 -25.35 -14.31 5.09
N VAL A 98 -25.20 -13.00 5.09
CA VAL A 98 -24.00 -12.28 5.55
C VAL A 98 -24.39 -11.47 6.79
N GLY A 99 -23.67 -11.67 7.88
CA GLY A 99 -23.89 -10.90 9.11
C GLY A 99 -23.12 -9.58 9.06
N ILE A 100 -23.82 -8.46 9.25
CA ILE A 100 -23.25 -7.11 9.26
C ILE A 100 -23.51 -6.48 10.63
N LEU A 101 -22.49 -5.90 11.25
CA LEU A 101 -22.62 -5.03 12.41
C LEU A 101 -22.61 -3.58 11.94
N ARG A 102 -23.78 -2.94 11.93
CA ARG A 102 -23.99 -1.57 11.47
C ARG A 102 -24.40 -0.71 12.66
N GLU A 103 -23.59 0.31 12.98
CA GLU A 103 -23.90 1.26 14.07
C GLU A 103 -24.24 0.53 15.40
N GLY A 104 -23.56 -0.60 15.66
CA GLY A 104 -23.81 -1.43 16.83
C GLY A 104 -25.01 -2.38 16.75
N HIS A 105 -25.81 -2.31 15.69
CA HIS A 105 -26.90 -3.23 15.42
C HIS A 105 -26.45 -4.38 14.53
N TYR A 106 -26.81 -5.60 14.92
CA TYR A 106 -26.59 -6.77 14.08
C TYR A 106 -27.73 -6.93 13.06
N VAL A 107 -27.37 -6.93 11.77
CA VAL A 107 -28.27 -7.07 10.63
C VAL A 107 -27.82 -8.27 9.80
N LEU A 108 -28.78 -9.11 9.40
CA LEU A 108 -28.52 -10.17 8.43
C LEU A 108 -28.86 -9.65 7.03
N VAL A 109 -27.96 -9.83 6.07
CA VAL A 109 -28.21 -9.50 4.67
C VAL A 109 -28.26 -10.80 3.87
N GLN A 110 -29.32 -11.00 3.10
CA GLN A 110 -29.47 -12.11 2.18
C GLN A 110 -29.33 -11.59 0.74
N PRO A 111 -28.12 -11.62 0.18
CA PRO A 111 -27.89 -11.19 -1.20
C PRO A 111 -28.24 -12.29 -2.22
N GLN A 112 -28.64 -11.90 -3.42
CA GLN A 112 -28.64 -12.83 -4.56
C GLN A 112 -27.20 -13.09 -5.04
N VAL A 113 -26.37 -12.05 -5.06
CA VAL A 113 -24.93 -12.12 -5.39
C VAL A 113 -24.09 -11.33 -4.38
N LEU A 114 -22.97 -11.91 -3.95
CA LEU A 114 -21.97 -11.26 -3.11
C LEU A 114 -20.75 -10.83 -3.95
N LEU A 115 -20.29 -9.59 -3.79
CA LEU A 115 -19.00 -9.14 -4.30
C LEU A 115 -18.04 -8.88 -3.12
N VAL A 116 -16.91 -9.57 -3.12
CA VAL A 116 -15.85 -9.40 -2.12
C VAL A 116 -14.76 -8.49 -2.70
N ALA A 117 -14.68 -7.26 -2.18
CA ALA A 117 -13.72 -6.24 -2.54
C ALA A 117 -12.98 -5.71 -1.28
N THR A 118 -12.74 -6.62 -0.33
CA THR A 118 -12.20 -6.36 1.02
C THR A 118 -10.70 -6.04 1.05
N GLY A 119 -10.06 -5.98 -0.12
CA GLY A 119 -8.65 -5.60 -0.26
C GLY A 119 -7.68 -6.64 0.30
N ALA A 120 -6.56 -6.15 0.82
CA ALA A 120 -5.49 -6.97 1.39
C ALA A 120 -4.97 -6.39 2.71
N ARG A 121 -4.31 -7.26 3.49
CA ARG A 121 -3.63 -6.93 4.73
C ARG A 121 -2.11 -7.07 4.58
N GLU A 122 -1.38 -6.36 5.41
CA GLU A 122 0.08 -6.38 5.38
C GLU A 122 0.62 -7.69 5.95
N LYS A 123 1.69 -8.20 5.32
CA LYS A 123 2.47 -9.30 5.89
C LYS A 123 3.34 -8.76 7.03
N SER A 124 3.31 -9.47 8.15
CA SER A 124 4.25 -9.21 9.25
C SER A 124 5.58 -9.91 8.98
N LEU A 125 6.69 -9.25 9.34
CA LEU A 125 8.02 -9.85 9.34
C LEU A 125 8.44 -10.18 10.77
N VAL A 126 8.96 -11.38 10.99
CA VAL A 126 9.66 -11.70 12.24
C VAL A 126 11.07 -11.16 12.17
N PHE A 127 11.51 -10.53 13.23
CA PHE A 127 12.92 -10.25 13.47
C PHE A 127 13.02 -9.82 14.92
N ARG A 128 14.25 -9.77 15.43
CA ARG A 128 14.48 -9.36 16.80
C ARG A 128 13.94 -7.97 17.07
N GLY A 129 13.22 -7.79 18.18
CA GLY A 129 12.69 -6.47 18.55
C GLY A 129 11.54 -5.99 17.66
N ASN A 130 10.95 -6.84 16.80
CA ASN A 130 9.81 -6.50 15.96
C ASN A 130 8.53 -6.09 16.72
N THR A 131 8.52 -6.22 18.06
CA THR A 131 7.41 -5.81 18.93
C THR A 131 7.69 -4.54 19.72
N LEU A 132 8.88 -3.95 19.58
CA LEU A 132 9.19 -2.67 20.19
C LEU A 132 8.23 -1.59 19.64
N PRO A 133 7.71 -0.71 20.51
CA PRO A 133 7.14 0.57 20.08
C PRO A 133 8.09 1.28 19.12
N GLY A 134 7.57 1.80 18.00
CA GLY A 134 8.39 2.27 16.86
C GLY A 134 8.42 1.30 15.68
N VAL A 135 7.99 0.04 15.84
CA VAL A 135 7.79 -0.87 14.69
C VAL A 135 6.36 -0.73 14.14
N TYR A 136 6.23 -0.30 12.87
CA TYR A 136 4.95 -0.12 12.18
C TYR A 136 4.84 -0.99 10.93
N GLY A 137 3.61 -1.35 10.56
CA GLY A 137 3.28 -1.67 9.17
C GLY A 137 3.16 -0.41 8.32
N ALA A 138 3.44 -0.49 7.03
CA ALA A 138 3.36 0.63 6.09
C ALA A 138 1.98 1.30 6.07
N GLY A 139 0.90 0.53 6.10
CA GLY A 139 -0.48 1.03 6.11
C GLY A 139 -0.80 1.77 7.40
N ALA A 140 -0.33 1.29 8.55
CA ALA A 140 -0.50 1.98 9.84
C ALA A 140 0.26 3.30 9.87
N PHE A 141 1.52 3.31 9.41
CA PHE A 141 2.33 4.51 9.30
C PHE A 141 1.69 5.55 8.36
N GLN A 142 1.27 5.13 7.15
CA GLN A 142 0.59 6.02 6.21
C GLN A 142 -0.74 6.53 6.75
N THR A 143 -1.45 5.75 7.57
CA THR A 143 -2.67 6.22 8.25
C THR A 143 -2.35 7.40 9.18
N LEU A 144 -1.33 7.26 10.01
CA LEU A 144 -0.90 8.34 10.92
C LEU A 144 -0.44 9.57 10.15
N VAL A 145 0.48 9.39 9.19
CA VAL A 145 1.13 10.50 8.49
C VAL A 145 0.19 11.21 7.51
N ASN A 146 -0.56 10.46 6.70
CA ASN A 146 -1.29 11.04 5.57
C ASN A 146 -2.75 11.33 5.87
N ARG A 147 -3.43 10.49 6.67
CA ARG A 147 -4.85 10.68 7.00
C ARG A 147 -5.00 11.50 8.28
N ASP A 148 -4.30 11.09 9.33
CA ASP A 148 -4.45 11.70 10.66
C ASP A 148 -3.51 12.91 10.86
N MET A 149 -2.60 13.16 9.90
CA MET A 149 -1.63 14.27 9.92
C MET A 149 -0.75 14.28 11.19
N VAL A 150 -0.48 13.10 11.74
CA VAL A 150 0.41 12.87 12.88
C VAL A 150 1.79 12.51 12.35
N LYS A 151 2.84 13.14 12.87
CA LYS A 151 4.24 12.74 12.64
C LYS A 151 4.64 11.70 13.69
N PRO A 152 4.67 10.38 13.40
CA PRO A 152 4.89 9.35 14.42
C PRO A 152 6.36 8.97 14.63
N SER A 153 7.28 9.63 13.91
CA SER A 153 8.70 9.30 13.81
C SER A 153 9.49 10.55 13.45
N ASP A 154 10.73 10.68 13.93
CA ASP A 154 11.70 11.62 13.39
C ASP A 154 12.68 10.94 12.44
N ARG A 155 13.05 9.67 12.69
CA ARG A 155 14.02 8.89 11.90
C ARG A 155 13.49 7.49 11.59
N LEU A 156 13.18 7.25 10.32
CA LEU A 156 12.55 6.04 9.80
C LEU A 156 13.55 5.16 9.04
N PHE A 157 13.59 3.87 9.37
CA PHE A 157 14.21 2.85 8.52
C PHE A 157 13.15 1.95 7.89
N VAL A 158 13.27 1.61 6.61
CA VAL A 158 12.27 0.81 5.89
C VAL A 158 12.78 -0.59 5.55
N ILE A 159 11.95 -1.61 5.75
CA ILE A 159 12.21 -2.99 5.36
C ILE A 159 11.24 -3.37 4.23
N GLY A 160 11.78 -3.70 3.07
CA GLY A 160 11.04 -4.07 1.87
C GLY A 160 11.10 -3.01 0.78
N GLY A 161 11.58 -3.39 -0.40
CA GLY A 161 11.74 -2.55 -1.60
C GLY A 161 10.62 -2.70 -2.62
N GLY A 162 9.42 -3.11 -2.19
CA GLY A 162 8.20 -3.06 -2.99
C GLY A 162 7.62 -1.64 -3.08
N ASN A 163 6.64 -1.41 -3.97
CA ASN A 163 5.99 -0.09 -4.14
C ASN A 163 5.51 0.51 -2.82
N VAL A 164 4.92 -0.31 -1.94
CA VAL A 164 4.44 0.12 -0.61
C VAL A 164 5.57 0.71 0.24
N GLY A 165 6.72 0.03 0.35
CA GLY A 165 7.86 0.50 1.15
C GLY A 165 8.51 1.74 0.54
N LEU A 166 8.68 1.75 -0.79
CA LEU A 166 9.28 2.88 -1.50
C LEU A 166 8.42 4.16 -1.38
N ILE A 167 7.10 4.03 -1.54
CA ILE A 167 6.18 5.16 -1.41
C ILE A 167 6.02 5.61 0.04
N ALA A 168 6.00 4.68 1.02
CA ALA A 168 5.93 5.07 2.42
C ALA A 168 7.17 5.86 2.87
N ALA A 169 8.37 5.47 2.42
CA ALA A 169 9.59 6.26 2.60
C ALA A 169 9.45 7.65 1.96
N TYR A 170 8.88 7.74 0.77
CA TYR A 170 8.66 9.02 0.10
C TYR A 170 7.70 9.92 0.88
N HIS A 171 6.57 9.39 1.37
CA HIS A 171 5.65 10.13 2.23
C HIS A 171 6.31 10.57 3.54
N ALA A 172 7.20 9.76 4.12
CA ALA A 172 7.97 10.13 5.30
C ALA A 172 8.84 11.37 5.03
N LEU A 173 9.58 11.40 3.91
CA LEU A 173 10.35 12.57 3.51
C LEU A 173 9.45 13.81 3.33
N GLN A 174 8.28 13.66 2.71
CA GLN A 174 7.33 14.77 2.52
C GLN A 174 6.80 15.32 3.85
N ALA A 175 6.71 14.49 4.87
CA ALA A 175 6.33 14.86 6.24
C ALA A 175 7.51 15.39 7.08
N GLY A 176 8.70 15.57 6.49
CA GLY A 176 9.90 16.01 7.21
C GLY A 176 10.44 14.97 8.20
N ILE A 177 10.21 13.69 7.92
CA ILE A 177 10.79 12.56 8.63
C ILE A 177 12.04 12.13 7.86
N GLU A 178 13.15 11.97 8.56
CA GLU A 178 14.39 11.48 7.97
C GLU A 178 14.26 10.00 7.62
N VAL A 179 14.58 9.61 6.38
CA VAL A 179 14.62 8.20 5.99
C VAL A 179 16.06 7.74 5.99
N VAL A 180 16.46 7.07 7.08
CA VAL A 180 17.85 6.68 7.32
C VAL A 180 18.34 5.56 6.40
N GLY A 181 17.43 4.82 5.79
CA GLY A 181 17.74 3.81 4.78
C GLY A 181 16.58 2.85 4.52
N LEU A 182 16.75 2.03 3.49
CA LEU A 182 15.84 0.94 3.16
C LEU A 182 16.65 -0.34 2.89
N CYS A 183 16.17 -1.50 3.32
CA CYS A 183 16.74 -2.79 2.89
C CYS A 183 15.73 -3.64 2.11
N GLU A 184 16.22 -4.33 1.09
CA GLU A 184 15.49 -5.30 0.28
C GLU A 184 16.27 -6.62 0.28
N ALA A 185 15.58 -7.72 0.56
CA ALA A 185 16.18 -9.04 0.64
C ALA A 185 16.56 -9.58 -0.74
N LEU A 186 15.81 -9.19 -1.78
CA LEU A 186 16.12 -9.50 -3.18
C LEU A 186 17.35 -8.71 -3.69
N PRO A 187 18.02 -9.20 -4.74
CA PRO A 187 19.11 -8.47 -5.41
C PRO A 187 18.71 -7.10 -5.98
N GLU A 188 17.42 -6.93 -6.25
CA GLU A 188 16.83 -5.69 -6.76
C GLU A 188 15.49 -5.41 -6.08
N CYS A 189 15.09 -4.14 -6.04
CA CYS A 189 13.77 -3.74 -5.54
C CYS A 189 12.67 -4.33 -6.43
N GLY A 190 11.64 -4.91 -5.81
CA GLY A 190 10.48 -5.43 -6.53
C GLY A 190 9.49 -4.35 -6.99
N GLY A 191 9.56 -3.14 -6.41
CA GLY A 191 8.77 -1.99 -6.84
C GLY A 191 9.31 -1.33 -8.12
N TYR A 192 8.54 -0.39 -8.68
CA TYR A 192 8.94 0.34 -9.89
C TYR A 192 10.26 1.07 -9.68
N LYS A 193 11.16 0.96 -10.66
CA LYS A 193 12.48 1.60 -10.65
C LYS A 193 12.38 3.11 -10.45
N VAL A 194 11.39 3.76 -11.06
CA VAL A 194 11.14 5.20 -10.87
C VAL A 194 10.82 5.58 -9.42
N HIS A 195 10.24 4.69 -8.61
CA HIS A 195 10.06 4.92 -7.17
C HIS A 195 11.35 4.74 -6.39
N ARG A 196 12.12 3.71 -6.74
CA ARG A 196 13.45 3.48 -6.19
C ARG A 196 14.37 4.68 -6.43
N ASP A 197 14.48 5.09 -7.69
CA ASP A 197 15.35 6.20 -8.11
C ASP A 197 14.88 7.53 -7.51
N LYS A 198 13.56 7.70 -7.33
CA LYS A 198 13.00 8.86 -6.62
C LYS A 198 13.59 9.01 -5.21
N LEU A 199 13.68 7.93 -4.44
CA LEU A 199 14.28 7.96 -3.10
C LEU A 199 15.79 8.17 -3.13
N VAL A 200 16.47 7.48 -4.05
CA VAL A 200 17.93 7.51 -4.15
C VAL A 200 18.43 8.91 -4.51
N ARG A 201 17.81 9.61 -5.47
CA ARG A 201 18.14 11.01 -5.78
C ARG A 201 17.72 12.02 -4.70
N MET A 202 16.89 11.61 -3.75
CA MET A 202 16.54 12.39 -2.56
C MET A 202 17.55 12.19 -1.42
N GLY A 203 18.49 11.24 -1.56
CA GLY A 203 19.55 10.96 -0.61
C GLY A 203 19.26 9.78 0.32
N VAL A 204 18.30 8.90 -0.01
CA VAL A 204 18.00 7.70 0.77
C VAL A 204 18.77 6.50 0.19
N PRO A 205 19.65 5.84 0.95
CA PRO A 205 20.33 4.65 0.49
C PRO A 205 19.39 3.43 0.51
N ILE A 206 19.60 2.55 -0.45
CA ILE A 206 18.87 1.29 -0.60
C ILE A 206 19.87 0.13 -0.58
N HIS A 207 19.70 -0.76 0.39
CA HIS A 207 20.54 -1.93 0.61
C HIS A 207 19.86 -3.18 0.04
N ASN A 208 20.16 -3.52 -1.21
CA ASN A 208 19.70 -4.76 -1.84
C ASN A 208 20.47 -5.97 -1.31
N SER A 209 19.87 -7.17 -1.39
CA SER A 209 20.39 -8.39 -0.77
C SER A 209 20.69 -8.20 0.71
N HIS A 210 19.88 -7.41 1.44
CA HIS A 210 20.00 -7.25 2.88
C HIS A 210 18.65 -7.51 3.56
N THR A 211 18.70 -8.07 4.77
CA THR A 211 17.52 -8.24 5.62
C THR A 211 17.76 -7.58 6.96
N VAL A 212 16.67 -7.23 7.64
CA VAL A 212 16.72 -6.87 9.05
C VAL A 212 17.15 -8.08 9.88
N ILE A 213 18.03 -7.82 10.83
CA ILE A 213 18.45 -8.74 11.88
C ILE A 213 17.71 -8.40 13.16
N SER A 214 17.70 -7.13 13.55
CA SER A 214 17.05 -6.65 14.77
C SER A 214 16.62 -5.18 14.69
N ALA A 215 15.56 -4.83 15.40
CA ALA A 215 15.37 -3.51 15.98
C ALA A 215 15.82 -3.54 17.44
N ASN A 216 16.48 -2.48 17.91
CA ASN A 216 17.11 -2.41 19.22
C ASN A 216 16.67 -1.15 19.97
N GLY A 217 16.53 -1.25 21.29
CA GLY A 217 16.28 -0.14 22.22
C GLY A 217 15.66 -0.61 23.53
N GLU A 218 15.57 0.26 24.54
CA GLU A 218 15.01 -0.05 25.86
C GLU A 218 13.62 0.59 26.03
N GLY A 219 12.59 -0.14 25.59
CA GLY A 219 11.19 0.29 25.70
C GLY A 219 10.60 0.82 24.39
N GLU A 220 11.44 1.30 23.47
CA GLU A 220 11.09 1.67 22.09
C GLU A 220 12.26 1.39 21.15
N VAL A 221 12.09 1.60 19.84
CA VAL A 221 13.16 1.49 18.85
C VAL A 221 14.10 2.69 19.00
N GLU A 222 15.40 2.41 19.09
CA GLU A 222 16.49 3.41 19.09
C GLU A 222 17.49 3.17 17.94
N SER A 223 17.50 1.95 17.38
CA SER A 223 18.27 1.59 16.19
C SER A 223 17.74 0.34 15.50
N VAL A 224 18.22 0.09 14.29
CA VAL A 224 17.99 -1.14 13.53
C VAL A 224 19.29 -1.68 12.98
N THR A 225 19.45 -3.00 13.00
CA THR A 225 20.59 -3.71 12.44
C THR A 225 20.13 -4.53 11.24
N ILE A 226 20.80 -4.36 10.10
CA ILE A 226 20.61 -5.16 8.88
C ILE A 226 21.89 -5.94 8.56
N ALA A 227 21.79 -6.97 7.73
CA ALA A 227 22.96 -7.69 7.22
C ALA A 227 22.72 -8.21 5.81
N LYS A 228 23.82 -8.49 5.09
CA LYS A 228 23.78 -9.02 3.74
C LYS A 228 23.31 -10.48 3.72
N LEU A 229 22.56 -10.85 2.69
CA LEU A 229 22.17 -12.21 2.36
C LEU A 229 23.06 -12.76 1.25
N ASP A 230 23.41 -14.04 1.34
CA ASP A 230 24.02 -14.80 0.25
C ASP A 230 22.94 -15.34 -0.73
N ALA A 231 23.39 -16.02 -1.79
CA ALA A 231 22.49 -16.62 -2.78
C ALA A 231 21.59 -17.73 -2.20
N ALA A 232 21.93 -18.29 -1.05
CA ALA A 232 21.14 -19.28 -0.31
C ALA A 232 20.21 -18.64 0.74
N TRP A 233 20.05 -17.31 0.71
CA TRP A 233 19.23 -16.54 1.65
C TRP A 233 19.72 -16.64 3.11
N LYS A 234 21.01 -16.91 3.32
CA LYS A 234 21.64 -16.91 4.64
C LYS A 234 22.33 -15.58 4.90
N VAL A 235 22.25 -15.14 6.15
CA VAL A 235 22.98 -13.95 6.60
C VAL A 235 24.47 -14.20 6.50
N VAL A 236 25.19 -13.27 5.88
CA VAL A 236 26.65 -13.29 5.78
C VAL A 236 27.25 -12.63 7.03
N PRO A 237 27.93 -13.38 7.92
CA PRO A 237 28.49 -12.82 9.15
C PRO A 237 29.53 -11.73 8.85
N GLY A 238 29.58 -10.69 9.69
CA GLY A 238 30.50 -9.56 9.53
C GLY A 238 30.03 -8.48 8.55
N THR A 239 28.84 -8.63 7.96
CA THR A 239 28.23 -7.63 7.06
C THR A 239 27.17 -6.77 7.75
N GLU A 240 27.04 -6.90 9.07
CA GLU A 240 26.03 -6.18 9.84
C GLU A 240 26.28 -4.67 9.82
N LYS A 241 25.20 -3.90 9.67
CA LYS A 241 25.20 -2.44 9.75
C LYS A 241 24.07 -2.01 10.67
N THR A 242 24.38 -1.17 11.64
CA THR A 242 23.38 -0.62 12.57
C THR A 242 23.13 0.84 12.23
N PHE A 243 21.87 1.25 12.20
CA PHE A 243 21.46 2.62 11.92
C PHE A 243 20.64 3.14 13.09
N LYS A 244 20.93 4.36 13.55
CA LYS A 244 20.13 5.03 14.56
C LYS A 244 18.79 5.46 13.94
N CYS A 245 17.69 4.98 14.49
CA CYS A 245 16.32 5.31 14.06
C CYS A 245 15.38 5.17 15.26
N ASP A 246 14.28 5.91 15.25
CA ASP A 246 13.21 5.74 16.27
C ASP A 246 12.08 4.83 15.76
N THR A 247 12.11 4.52 14.46
CA THR A 247 11.02 3.82 13.79
C THR A 247 11.54 2.85 12.73
N VAL A 248 10.96 1.64 12.71
CA VAL A 248 11.18 0.64 11.67
C VAL A 248 9.86 0.33 10.97
N LEU A 249 9.84 0.55 9.65
CA LEU A 249 8.68 0.28 8.82
C LEU A 249 8.78 -1.07 8.13
N VAL A 250 7.81 -1.94 8.35
CA VAL A 250 7.75 -3.27 7.73
C VAL A 250 6.80 -3.23 6.52
N ALA A 251 7.37 -3.41 5.33
CA ALA A 251 6.67 -3.36 4.03
C ALA A 251 7.00 -4.59 3.15
N VAL A 252 6.89 -5.80 3.70
CA VAL A 252 7.34 -7.06 3.08
C VAL A 252 6.25 -7.81 2.28
N GLY A 253 5.29 -7.07 1.74
CA GLY A 253 4.22 -7.60 0.90
C GLY A 253 2.86 -7.69 1.60
N LEU A 254 1.87 -8.16 0.84
CA LEU A 254 0.46 -8.16 1.21
C LEU A 254 -0.14 -9.57 1.09
N GLU A 255 -1.22 -9.81 1.82
CA GLU A 255 -2.04 -11.02 1.76
C GLU A 255 -3.51 -10.62 1.49
N PRO A 256 -4.16 -11.20 0.47
CA PRO A 256 -5.57 -10.93 0.20
C PRO A 256 -6.47 -11.20 1.41
N VAL A 257 -7.43 -10.31 1.66
CA VAL A 257 -8.51 -10.53 2.62
C VAL A 257 -9.67 -11.13 1.84
N ASN A 258 -9.71 -12.46 1.73
CA ASN A 258 -10.65 -13.18 0.87
C ASN A 258 -11.43 -14.28 1.62
N GLU A 259 -11.42 -14.24 2.96
CA GLU A 259 -12.08 -15.24 3.80
C GLU A 259 -13.60 -15.31 3.55
N PHE A 260 -14.25 -14.16 3.29
CA PHE A 260 -15.66 -14.09 2.91
C PHE A 260 -15.94 -14.77 1.56
N PHE A 261 -15.02 -14.62 0.60
CA PHE A 261 -15.15 -15.24 -0.72
C PHE A 261 -15.05 -16.77 -0.63
N GLY A 262 -14.08 -17.26 0.13
CA GLY A 262 -13.91 -18.69 0.40
C GLY A 262 -15.17 -19.31 1.04
N LYS A 263 -15.71 -18.66 2.08
CA LYS A 263 -16.92 -19.14 2.77
C LYS A 263 -18.19 -19.06 1.92
N ALA A 264 -18.37 -18.00 1.14
CA ALA A 264 -19.51 -17.91 0.24
C ALA A 264 -19.50 -19.01 -0.84
N LYS A 265 -18.32 -19.33 -1.40
CA LYS A 265 -18.16 -20.48 -2.31
C LYS A 265 -18.51 -21.81 -1.64
N GLU A 266 -18.00 -22.05 -0.43
CA GLU A 266 -18.28 -23.26 0.35
C GLU A 266 -19.78 -23.47 0.59
N PHE A 267 -20.52 -22.38 0.84
CA PHE A 267 -21.96 -22.43 1.12
C PHE A 267 -22.87 -22.25 -0.10
N GLY A 268 -22.30 -22.21 -1.31
CA GLY A 268 -23.09 -22.08 -2.54
C GLY A 268 -23.84 -20.75 -2.67
N LEU A 269 -23.33 -19.68 -2.06
CA LEU A 269 -23.77 -18.32 -2.31
C LEU A 269 -23.05 -17.80 -3.58
N PRO A 270 -23.77 -17.35 -4.63
CA PRO A 270 -23.13 -16.77 -5.80
C PRO A 270 -22.20 -15.61 -5.40
N VAL A 271 -20.93 -15.71 -5.76
CA VAL A 271 -19.90 -14.79 -5.25
C VAL A 271 -18.82 -14.49 -6.28
N TYR A 272 -18.38 -13.23 -6.31
CA TYR A 272 -17.27 -12.71 -7.10
C TYR A 272 -16.22 -12.06 -6.19
N SER A 273 -14.99 -11.94 -6.68
CA SER A 273 -13.91 -11.20 -6.02
C SER A 273 -13.34 -10.15 -6.97
N ALA A 274 -12.89 -9.00 -6.44
CA ALA A 274 -12.28 -7.93 -7.21
C ALA A 274 -11.18 -7.19 -6.41
N GLY A 275 -10.27 -6.53 -7.14
CA GLY A 275 -9.13 -5.83 -6.54
C GLY A 275 -8.19 -6.77 -5.77
N ASP A 276 -7.55 -6.25 -4.72
CA ASP A 276 -6.55 -6.99 -3.95
C ASP A 276 -7.11 -8.21 -3.18
N ALA A 277 -8.44 -8.32 -3.03
CA ALA A 277 -9.07 -9.53 -2.50
C ALA A 277 -9.03 -10.70 -3.51
N GLU A 278 -8.92 -10.40 -4.80
CA GLU A 278 -8.73 -11.39 -5.87
C GLU A 278 -7.23 -11.58 -6.15
N GLU A 279 -6.51 -10.49 -6.38
CA GLU A 279 -5.11 -10.51 -6.78
C GLU A 279 -4.46 -9.18 -6.39
N ILE A 280 -3.31 -9.23 -5.71
CA ILE A 280 -2.55 -8.05 -5.31
C ILE A 280 -2.02 -7.33 -6.56
N ALA A 281 -2.49 -6.11 -6.80
CA ALA A 281 -2.09 -5.30 -7.95
C ALA A 281 -2.16 -3.80 -7.63
N GLU A 282 -1.89 -2.96 -8.63
CA GLU A 282 -2.05 -1.50 -8.50
C GLU A 282 -3.53 -1.09 -8.36
N ALA A 283 -3.79 0.06 -7.72
CA ALA A 283 -5.16 0.53 -7.53
C ALA A 283 -5.90 0.78 -8.87
N SER A 284 -5.15 1.12 -9.92
CA SER A 284 -5.66 1.25 -11.29
C SER A 284 -6.24 -0.07 -11.81
N ALA A 285 -5.53 -1.18 -11.61
CA ALA A 285 -6.03 -2.52 -11.90
C ALA A 285 -7.24 -2.88 -11.01
N ALA A 286 -7.22 -2.50 -9.73
CA ALA A 286 -8.35 -2.72 -8.83
C ALA A 286 -9.63 -2.02 -9.31
N MET A 287 -9.54 -0.78 -9.83
CA MET A 287 -10.69 -0.09 -10.42
C MET A 287 -11.25 -0.84 -11.63
N PHE A 288 -10.39 -1.30 -12.54
CA PHE A 288 -10.83 -2.02 -13.74
C PHE A 288 -11.45 -3.38 -13.43
N THR A 289 -10.84 -4.17 -12.53
CA THR A 289 -11.43 -5.44 -12.08
C THR A 289 -12.79 -5.20 -11.42
N GLY A 290 -12.95 -4.13 -10.63
CA GLY A 290 -14.23 -3.70 -10.10
C GLY A 290 -15.28 -3.43 -11.17
N LYS A 291 -14.94 -2.63 -12.19
CA LYS A 291 -15.84 -2.34 -13.32
C LYS A 291 -16.28 -3.61 -14.06
N ILE A 292 -15.32 -4.49 -14.36
CA ILE A 292 -15.56 -5.77 -15.04
C ILE A 292 -16.52 -6.63 -14.21
N ARG A 293 -16.24 -6.84 -12.91
CA ARG A 293 -17.12 -7.63 -12.03
C ARG A 293 -18.50 -7.00 -11.89
N GLY A 294 -18.61 -5.67 -11.86
CA GLY A 294 -19.90 -4.98 -11.82
C GLY A 294 -20.80 -5.34 -13.01
N LEU A 295 -20.27 -5.34 -14.22
CA LEU A 295 -21.01 -5.72 -15.44
C LEU A 295 -21.35 -7.22 -15.47
N GLU A 296 -20.40 -8.08 -15.10
CA GLU A 296 -20.63 -9.53 -15.03
C GLU A 296 -21.75 -9.89 -14.04
N ILE A 297 -21.77 -9.24 -12.87
CA ILE A 297 -22.81 -9.41 -11.86
C ILE A 297 -24.15 -8.89 -12.37
N ALA A 298 -24.18 -7.70 -12.99
CA ALA A 298 -25.41 -7.14 -13.55
C ALA A 298 -26.04 -8.09 -14.58
N ARG A 299 -25.21 -8.68 -15.46
CA ARG A 299 -25.65 -9.69 -16.42
C ARG A 299 -26.13 -10.97 -15.74
N ALA A 300 -25.42 -11.46 -14.72
CA ALA A 300 -25.84 -12.64 -13.96
C ALA A 300 -27.20 -12.43 -13.26
N LEU A 301 -27.52 -11.18 -12.91
CA LEU A 301 -28.81 -10.72 -12.38
C LEU A 301 -29.83 -10.36 -13.48
N GLY A 302 -29.56 -10.69 -14.75
CA GLY A 302 -30.48 -10.54 -15.87
C GLY A 302 -30.61 -9.13 -16.44
N ARG A 303 -29.66 -8.21 -16.15
CA ARG A 303 -29.63 -6.88 -16.77
C ARG A 303 -28.96 -6.92 -18.14
N ASP A 304 -29.50 -6.15 -19.08
CA ASP A 304 -28.87 -5.94 -20.39
C ASP A 304 -27.81 -4.84 -20.28
N THR A 305 -26.57 -5.26 -20.13
CA THR A 305 -25.41 -4.35 -20.02
C THR A 305 -24.51 -4.40 -21.25
N GLY A 306 -24.90 -5.13 -22.31
CA GLY A 306 -23.98 -5.51 -23.38
C GLY A 306 -22.82 -6.40 -22.89
N GLU A 307 -21.81 -6.61 -23.75
CA GLU A 307 -20.56 -7.30 -23.41
C GLU A 307 -19.58 -6.41 -22.66
N VAL A 308 -18.82 -7.01 -21.74
CA VAL A 308 -17.67 -6.33 -21.13
C VAL A 308 -16.70 -6.02 -22.27
N PRO A 309 -16.32 -4.74 -22.48
CA PRO A 309 -15.43 -4.39 -23.58
C PRO A 309 -14.10 -5.14 -23.46
N THR A 310 -13.65 -5.79 -24.53
CA THR A 310 -12.38 -6.54 -24.55
C THR A 310 -11.19 -5.65 -24.16
N GLU A 311 -11.24 -4.36 -24.52
CA GLU A 311 -10.24 -3.37 -24.13
C GLU A 311 -10.12 -3.18 -22.61
N TRP A 312 -11.18 -3.41 -21.83
CA TRP A 312 -11.09 -3.33 -20.36
C TRP A 312 -10.30 -4.49 -19.77
N HIS A 313 -10.47 -5.70 -20.33
CA HIS A 313 -9.65 -6.86 -19.94
C HIS A 313 -8.18 -6.65 -20.31
N ARG A 314 -7.91 -6.12 -21.52
CA ARG A 314 -6.56 -5.77 -21.96
C ARG A 314 -5.94 -4.70 -21.06
N THR A 315 -6.68 -3.63 -20.77
CA THR A 315 -6.22 -2.53 -19.90
C THR A 315 -5.96 -3.04 -18.48
N ALA A 316 -6.83 -3.87 -17.92
CA ALA A 316 -6.61 -4.49 -16.62
C ALA A 316 -5.35 -5.35 -16.61
N ALA A 317 -5.11 -6.15 -17.65
CA ALA A 317 -3.91 -6.98 -17.78
C ALA A 317 -2.64 -6.13 -17.87
N VAL A 318 -2.65 -5.04 -18.65
CA VAL A 318 -1.54 -4.08 -18.75
C VAL A 318 -1.28 -3.41 -17.40
N LEU A 319 -2.31 -2.96 -16.69
CA LEU A 319 -2.15 -2.30 -15.37
C LEU A 319 -1.72 -3.27 -14.26
N LYS A 320 -1.97 -4.58 -14.41
CA LYS A 320 -1.50 -5.64 -13.52
C LYS A 320 -0.06 -6.07 -13.81
N SER A 321 0.51 -5.65 -14.93
CA SER A 321 1.82 -6.14 -15.33
C SER A 321 2.86 -5.79 -14.27
N ARG A 322 3.74 -6.75 -14.00
CA ARG A 322 4.95 -6.48 -13.22
C ARG A 322 5.83 -5.48 -13.97
N PRO A 323 6.72 -4.75 -13.27
CA PRO A 323 7.72 -3.94 -13.94
C PRO A 323 8.46 -4.77 -15.01
N GLY A 324 8.56 -4.24 -16.22
CA GLY A 324 9.19 -4.92 -17.35
C GLY A 324 10.70 -4.73 -17.37
N ALA A 325 11.29 -4.83 -18.55
CA ALA A 325 12.74 -4.73 -18.71
C ALA A 325 13.24 -3.33 -18.29
N THR A 326 14.40 -3.30 -17.63
CA THR A 326 15.16 -2.05 -17.46
C THR A 326 16.04 -1.87 -18.68
N ILE A 327 15.97 -0.69 -19.29
CA ILE A 327 16.83 -0.29 -20.39
C ILE A 327 17.88 0.72 -19.91
N THR A 328 18.91 0.93 -20.72
CA THR A 328 19.88 2.00 -20.48
C THR A 328 19.21 3.34 -20.73
N GLU A 329 19.47 4.31 -19.85
CA GLU A 329 19.02 5.69 -20.04
C GLU A 329 19.76 6.32 -21.22
N GLU A 330 18.99 6.79 -22.21
CA GLU A 330 19.53 7.53 -23.36
C GLU A 330 19.47 9.03 -23.10
N ILE A 331 20.65 9.66 -23.09
CA ILE A 331 20.78 11.10 -22.91
C ILE A 331 20.71 11.77 -24.29
N PRO A 332 19.81 12.74 -24.51
CA PRO A 332 19.73 13.44 -25.78
C PRO A 332 21.05 14.10 -26.19
N GLU A 333 21.39 14.01 -27.48
CA GLU A 333 22.55 14.71 -28.05
C GLU A 333 22.32 16.22 -28.18
N ASP A 334 21.06 16.65 -28.25
CA ASP A 334 20.66 18.05 -28.38
C ASP A 334 21.26 18.95 -27.28
N GLU A 335 21.69 20.14 -27.69
CA GLU A 335 22.21 21.20 -26.81
C GLU A 335 21.65 22.58 -27.22
N LYS A 336 20.49 22.59 -27.88
CA LYS A 336 19.82 23.80 -28.37
C LYS A 336 18.33 23.76 -28.06
N GLY A 337 17.73 24.94 -27.92
CA GLY A 337 16.30 25.08 -27.70
C GLY A 337 15.86 24.59 -26.31
N VAL A 338 14.72 23.91 -26.27
CA VAL A 338 14.14 23.35 -25.03
C VAL A 338 13.70 21.93 -25.31
N PHE A 339 14.00 21.01 -24.41
CA PHE A 339 13.55 19.63 -24.51
C PHE A 339 13.48 18.96 -23.13
N PRO A 340 12.59 17.97 -22.95
CA PRO A 340 12.57 17.16 -21.76
C PRO A 340 13.66 16.09 -21.80
N VAL A 341 14.24 15.76 -20.64
CA VAL A 341 15.02 14.55 -20.44
C VAL A 341 14.19 13.59 -19.59
N PHE A 342 14.03 12.36 -20.08
CA PHE A 342 13.27 11.31 -19.41
C PHE A 342 14.21 10.37 -18.66
N HIS A 343 14.06 10.33 -17.35
CA HIS A 343 14.78 9.44 -16.45
C HIS A 343 14.02 8.12 -16.20
N CYS A 344 13.01 7.83 -17.02
CA CYS A 344 12.26 6.57 -16.99
C CYS A 344 13.04 5.53 -17.80
N SER A 345 13.66 4.57 -17.11
CA SER A 345 14.47 3.53 -17.76
C SER A 345 13.90 2.12 -17.55
N GLN A 346 12.61 1.99 -17.27
CA GLN A 346 11.93 0.71 -17.05
C GLN A 346 10.53 0.76 -17.66
N GLU A 347 10.12 -0.34 -18.30
CA GLU A 347 8.76 -0.52 -18.80
C GLU A 347 7.75 -0.59 -17.64
N ILE A 348 6.83 0.37 -17.59
CA ILE A 348 5.76 0.47 -16.58
C ILE A 348 4.50 1.05 -17.23
N PRO A 349 3.29 0.65 -16.80
CA PRO A 349 2.07 1.10 -17.44
C PRO A 349 1.74 2.55 -17.06
N CYS A 350 2.22 3.53 -17.84
CA CYS A 350 2.17 4.95 -17.48
C CYS A 350 2.24 5.89 -18.69
N ASN A 351 1.21 6.73 -18.90
CA ASN A 351 1.19 7.75 -19.97
C ASN A 351 0.95 9.23 -19.58
N PRO A 352 1.00 9.71 -18.32
CA PRO A 352 0.65 11.10 -18.03
C PRO A 352 1.45 12.17 -18.79
N CYS A 353 2.73 11.92 -19.08
CA CYS A 353 3.58 12.87 -19.80
C CYS A 353 3.18 13.03 -21.28
N THR A 354 2.72 11.96 -21.94
CA THR A 354 2.26 12.01 -23.33
C THR A 354 0.91 12.70 -23.40
N SER A 355 -0.04 12.29 -22.55
CA SER A 355 -1.40 12.82 -22.51
C SER A 355 -1.47 14.31 -22.18
N ILE A 356 -0.57 14.83 -21.33
CA ILE A 356 -0.60 16.24 -20.95
C ILE A 356 0.10 17.16 -21.96
N CYS A 357 0.92 16.64 -22.88
CA CYS A 357 1.75 17.46 -23.74
C CYS A 357 0.90 18.20 -24.79
N PRO A 358 0.78 19.54 -24.74
CA PRO A 358 -0.09 20.28 -25.65
C PRO A 358 0.42 20.29 -27.10
N GLN A 359 1.71 19.99 -27.31
CA GLN A 359 2.33 19.91 -28.64
C GLN A 359 2.29 18.49 -29.22
N GLY A 360 1.89 17.48 -28.43
CA GLY A 360 2.02 16.08 -28.82
C GLY A 360 3.47 15.72 -29.17
N SER A 361 4.43 16.29 -28.43
CA SER A 361 5.86 16.10 -28.68
C SER A 361 6.46 14.89 -27.94
N ILE A 362 5.70 14.31 -27.01
CA ILE A 362 6.12 13.17 -26.19
C ILE A 362 5.32 11.96 -26.64
N MET A 363 6.00 10.86 -26.94
CA MET A 363 5.41 9.62 -27.45
C MET A 363 5.81 8.45 -26.54
N ILE A 364 5.00 7.39 -26.52
CA ILE A 364 5.39 6.08 -25.99
C ILE A 364 5.26 5.11 -27.15
N GLU A 365 6.31 4.36 -27.43
CA GLU A 365 6.29 3.37 -28.51
C GLU A 365 5.44 2.15 -28.13
N GLY A 366 4.70 1.61 -29.10
CA GLY A 366 3.83 0.45 -28.93
C GLY A 366 2.33 0.77 -28.90
N ASN A 367 1.52 -0.29 -28.79
CA ASN A 367 0.05 -0.20 -28.77
C ASN A 367 -0.53 -0.12 -27.34
N ASP A 368 0.32 0.01 -26.33
CA ASP A 368 -0.06 0.14 -24.92
C ASP A 368 0.79 1.22 -24.23
N ILE A 369 0.62 1.36 -22.92
CA ILE A 369 1.27 2.39 -22.12
C ILE A 369 2.52 1.89 -21.38
N LEU A 370 3.11 0.74 -21.79
CA LEU A 370 4.25 0.13 -21.10
C LEU A 370 5.61 0.67 -21.54
N GLY A 371 5.69 1.22 -22.77
CA GLY A 371 6.95 1.73 -23.31
C GLY A 371 7.48 2.96 -22.54
N VAL A 372 8.77 3.23 -22.70
CA VAL A 372 9.40 4.44 -22.17
C VAL A 372 9.06 5.65 -23.05
N PRO A 373 8.90 6.85 -22.46
CA PRO A 373 8.59 8.04 -23.23
C PRO A 373 9.79 8.53 -24.05
N THR A 374 9.55 8.91 -25.30
CA THR A 374 10.52 9.53 -26.21
C THR A 374 10.05 10.92 -26.64
N PHE A 375 10.98 11.76 -27.08
CA PHE A 375 10.71 13.12 -27.57
C PHE A 375 10.91 13.18 -29.09
N ASN A 376 9.93 13.69 -29.83
CA ASN A 376 9.91 13.65 -31.30
C ASN A 376 10.39 14.94 -31.99
N GLU A 377 11.36 15.66 -31.39
CA GLU A 377 12.01 16.88 -31.91
C GLU A 377 11.07 18.06 -32.30
N LYS A 378 9.75 17.97 -32.07
CA LYS A 378 8.84 19.12 -32.23
C LYS A 378 9.12 20.20 -31.20
N ASP A 379 9.01 21.48 -31.58
CA ASP A 379 9.31 22.64 -30.73
C ASP A 379 8.63 22.58 -29.34
N CYS A 380 9.41 22.26 -28.30
CA CYS A 380 8.94 22.32 -26.92
C CYS A 380 8.72 23.78 -26.50
N ILE A 381 7.50 24.11 -26.06
CA ILE A 381 7.14 25.46 -25.62
C ILE A 381 7.52 25.78 -24.16
N ALA A 382 8.25 24.87 -23.49
CA ALA A 382 8.64 25.00 -22.08
C ALA A 382 7.47 25.21 -21.09
N CYS A 383 6.33 24.55 -21.31
CA CYS A 383 5.16 24.68 -20.44
C CYS A 383 5.29 23.95 -19.09
N GLU A 384 6.26 23.03 -18.97
CA GLU A 384 6.58 22.24 -17.76
C GLU A 384 5.48 21.28 -17.27
N GLN A 385 4.41 21.09 -18.05
CA GLN A 385 3.30 20.22 -17.66
C GLN A 385 3.71 18.76 -17.51
N CYS A 386 4.57 18.24 -18.41
CA CYS A 386 5.10 16.88 -18.31
C CYS A 386 5.93 16.67 -17.04
N VAL A 387 6.73 17.66 -16.64
CA VAL A 387 7.52 17.65 -15.40
C VAL A 387 6.61 17.61 -14.18
N ALA A 388 5.59 18.48 -14.15
CA ALA A 388 4.69 18.61 -13.01
C ALA A 388 3.74 17.41 -12.84
N VAL A 389 3.29 16.79 -13.92
CA VAL A 389 2.34 15.66 -13.85
C VAL A 389 3.01 14.32 -13.53
N CYS A 390 4.32 14.20 -13.75
CA CYS A 390 5.05 12.93 -13.69
C CYS A 390 4.90 12.24 -12.31
N PRO A 391 4.24 11.07 -12.22
CA PRO A 391 4.11 10.34 -10.95
C PRO A 391 5.46 9.89 -10.38
N GLY A 392 6.39 9.52 -11.26
CA GLY A 392 7.76 9.14 -10.91
C GLY A 392 8.66 10.33 -10.57
N LEU A 393 8.22 11.57 -10.84
CA LEU A 393 9.06 12.79 -10.85
C LEU A 393 10.31 12.62 -11.74
N ALA A 394 10.26 11.75 -12.75
CA ALA A 394 11.39 11.27 -13.54
C ALA A 394 11.56 12.05 -14.86
N ILE A 395 11.18 13.33 -14.89
CA ILE A 395 11.31 14.18 -16.07
C ILE A 395 11.93 15.50 -15.62
N THR A 396 13.03 15.89 -16.26
CA THR A 396 13.57 17.25 -16.17
C THR A 396 13.38 17.97 -17.50
N LEU A 397 13.38 19.29 -17.47
CA LEU A 397 13.25 20.11 -18.68
C LEU A 397 14.43 21.06 -18.78
N LEU A 398 15.20 20.93 -19.87
CA LEU A 398 16.37 21.76 -20.14
C LEU A 398 15.98 22.92 -21.05
N ASP A 399 16.45 24.13 -20.73
CA ASP A 399 16.22 25.34 -21.52
C ASP A 399 17.57 26.02 -21.82
N TYR A 400 18.06 25.84 -23.04
CA TYR A 400 19.30 26.38 -23.56
C TYR A 400 19.13 27.79 -24.17
N ARG A 401 17.91 28.33 -24.24
CA ARG A 401 17.63 29.60 -24.95
C ARG A 401 18.24 30.83 -24.28
N ARG A 402 18.63 30.74 -23.01
CA ARG A 402 19.22 31.87 -22.25
C ARG A 402 20.63 32.24 -22.75
N GLY A 403 21.33 31.31 -23.42
CA GLY A 403 22.71 31.46 -23.86
C GLY A 403 23.74 31.45 -22.70
N GLY A 404 25.03 31.34 -23.04
CA GLY A 404 26.13 31.25 -22.08
C GLY A 404 26.52 29.81 -21.73
N ASP A 405 27.31 29.65 -20.66
CA ASP A 405 27.87 28.35 -20.22
C ASP A 405 27.00 27.62 -19.18
N GLU A 406 25.78 28.13 -18.92
CA GLU A 406 24.82 27.53 -17.98
C GLU A 406 23.47 27.26 -18.65
N VAL A 407 22.85 26.14 -18.27
CA VAL A 407 21.54 25.68 -18.73
C VAL A 407 20.55 25.81 -17.57
N LEU A 408 19.33 26.26 -17.88
CA LEU A 408 18.25 26.19 -16.90
C LEU A 408 17.64 24.78 -16.92
N VAL A 409 17.69 24.10 -15.77
CA VAL A 409 17.10 22.77 -15.60
C VAL A 409 15.90 22.88 -14.67
N SER A 410 14.72 22.51 -15.16
CA SER A 410 13.49 22.48 -14.35
C SER A 410 13.31 21.09 -13.76
N ILE A 411 13.33 21.01 -12.43
CA ILE A 411 13.29 19.77 -11.65
C ILE A 411 11.97 19.71 -10.88
N PRO A 412 11.25 18.58 -10.92
CA PRO A 412 10.05 18.38 -10.12
C PRO A 412 10.43 18.22 -8.64
N TYR A 413 9.75 18.96 -7.78
CA TYR A 413 10.00 19.02 -6.34
C TYR A 413 8.67 18.99 -5.59
N GLU A 414 8.35 17.89 -4.91
CA GLU A 414 7.05 17.69 -4.25
C GLU A 414 7.18 17.79 -2.72
N PHE A 415 7.94 18.78 -2.26
CA PHE A 415 8.08 19.14 -0.84
C PHE A 415 7.56 20.57 -0.63
N PRO A 416 7.29 20.98 0.63
CA PRO A 416 6.83 22.33 0.91
C PRO A 416 7.77 23.37 0.30
N GLY A 417 7.25 24.31 -0.50
CA GLY A 417 8.07 25.35 -1.14
C GLY A 417 8.82 26.26 -0.16
N SER A 418 8.57 26.16 1.14
CA SER A 418 9.34 26.80 2.20
C SER A 418 10.73 26.19 2.43
N THR A 419 10.98 24.96 1.98
CA THR A 419 12.26 24.24 2.16
C THR A 419 13.33 24.65 1.15
N ILE A 420 12.95 25.38 0.10
CA ILE A 420 13.86 25.79 -0.98
C ILE A 420 13.45 27.14 -1.55
N LYS A 421 14.40 28.03 -1.77
CA LYS A 421 14.19 29.40 -2.24
C LYS A 421 15.14 29.75 -3.38
N ALA A 422 14.77 30.76 -4.15
CA ALA A 422 15.68 31.33 -5.15
C ALA A 422 16.93 31.89 -4.48
N GLY A 423 18.10 31.61 -5.05
CA GLY A 423 19.41 31.94 -4.47
C GLY A 423 20.00 30.86 -3.55
N ASP A 424 19.25 29.80 -3.21
CA ASP A 424 19.81 28.69 -2.45
C ASP A 424 20.81 27.89 -3.31
N THR A 425 21.83 27.34 -2.66
CA THR A 425 22.72 26.34 -3.26
C THR A 425 22.18 24.95 -2.95
N VAL A 426 21.92 24.13 -3.96
CA VAL A 426 21.41 22.76 -3.78
C VAL A 426 22.32 21.73 -4.41
N THR A 427 22.39 20.55 -3.81
CA THR A 427 23.09 19.39 -4.36
C THR A 427 22.17 18.65 -5.33
N VAL A 428 22.61 18.49 -6.57
CA VAL A 428 21.90 17.74 -7.62
C VAL A 428 22.51 16.36 -7.84
N LEU A 429 21.65 15.40 -8.21
CA LEU A 429 22.01 13.99 -8.35
C LEU A 429 21.51 13.40 -9.66
N ASP A 430 22.18 12.35 -10.13
CA ASP A 430 21.74 11.50 -11.24
C ASP A 430 20.67 10.47 -10.80
N THR A 431 20.23 9.63 -11.74
CA THR A 431 19.24 8.56 -11.50
C THR A 431 19.72 7.47 -10.54
N LEU A 432 21.02 7.38 -10.29
CA LEU A 432 21.66 6.44 -9.38
C LEU A 432 22.00 7.07 -8.02
N GLY A 433 21.68 8.35 -7.81
CA GLY A 433 21.95 9.08 -6.58
C GLY A 433 23.41 9.48 -6.41
N ARG A 434 24.18 9.51 -7.50
CA ARG A 434 25.54 10.05 -7.49
C ARG A 434 25.44 11.57 -7.48
N ILE A 435 26.28 12.20 -6.66
CA ILE A 435 26.34 13.66 -6.60
C ILE A 435 27.00 14.17 -7.88
N LEU A 436 26.28 15.01 -8.62
CA LEU A 436 26.80 15.68 -9.82
C LEU A 436 27.49 16.99 -9.47
N GLY A 437 26.98 17.70 -8.46
CA GLY A 437 27.55 18.96 -8.01
C GLY A 437 26.56 19.80 -7.21
N ASN A 438 26.98 21.02 -6.88
CA ASN A 438 26.16 22.02 -6.23
C ASN A 438 25.81 23.11 -7.24
N VAL A 439 24.53 23.46 -7.35
CA VAL A 439 24.01 24.42 -8.32
C VAL A 439 23.14 25.48 -7.63
N GLN A 440 23.00 26.63 -8.27
CA GLN A 440 22.17 27.73 -7.76
C GLN A 440 20.71 27.56 -8.19
N VAL A 441 19.79 27.74 -7.25
CA VAL A 441 18.35 27.82 -7.54
C VAL A 441 18.05 29.19 -8.18
N ASP A 442 17.62 29.17 -9.44
CA ASP A 442 17.19 30.37 -10.16
C ASP A 442 15.78 30.80 -9.75
N ARG A 443 14.86 29.83 -9.66
CA ARG A 443 13.45 30.10 -9.39
C ARG A 443 12.73 28.89 -8.81
N VAL A 444 11.78 29.14 -7.90
CA VAL A 444 10.84 28.15 -7.37
C VAL A 444 9.41 28.58 -7.74
N ARG A 445 8.59 27.67 -8.25
CA ARG A 445 7.22 27.96 -8.71
C ARG A 445 6.27 26.83 -8.37
N SER A 446 5.03 27.15 -8.00
CA SER A 446 3.92 26.20 -7.87
C SER A 446 2.84 26.55 -8.91
N PRO A 447 2.90 25.98 -10.13
CA PRO A 447 1.94 26.30 -11.18
C PRO A 447 0.51 25.89 -10.81
N LYS A 448 -0.51 26.67 -11.19
CA LYS A 448 -1.91 26.34 -10.89
C LYS A 448 -2.40 25.02 -11.51
N PHE A 449 -1.82 24.62 -12.64
CA PHE A 449 -2.12 23.34 -13.29
C PHE A 449 -1.48 22.14 -12.57
N ALA A 450 -0.50 22.38 -11.71
CA ALA A 450 0.22 21.34 -11.01
C ALA A 450 -0.55 20.98 -9.74
N ASP A 451 -0.91 19.71 -9.61
CA ASP A 451 -1.49 19.15 -8.38
C ASP A 451 -0.42 19.13 -7.27
N HIS A 452 -0.31 20.27 -6.57
CA HIS A 452 0.61 20.55 -5.46
C HIS A 452 2.11 20.32 -5.75
N ALA A 453 2.51 20.09 -7.01
CA ALA A 453 3.91 19.96 -7.38
C ALA A 453 4.59 21.34 -7.48
N VAL A 454 5.76 21.44 -6.87
CA VAL A 454 6.65 22.59 -7.00
C VAL A 454 7.66 22.28 -8.11
N LEU A 455 7.99 23.29 -8.90
CA LEU A 455 9.03 23.22 -9.91
C LEU A 455 10.19 24.10 -9.45
N VAL A 456 11.37 23.51 -9.39
CA VAL A 456 12.61 24.19 -9.02
C VAL A 456 13.47 24.30 -10.26
N LYS A 457 13.77 25.52 -10.68
CA LYS A 457 14.75 25.79 -11.74
C LYS A 457 16.11 26.03 -11.12
N VAL A 458 17.10 25.31 -11.62
CA VAL A 458 18.50 25.48 -11.24
C VAL A 458 19.32 25.92 -12.45
N ARG A 459 20.42 26.64 -12.21
CA ARG A 459 21.45 26.93 -13.21
C ARG A 459 22.55 25.89 -13.12
N ALA A 460 22.74 25.10 -14.17
CA ALA A 460 23.69 24.00 -14.20
C ALA A 460 24.68 24.14 -15.37
N PRO A 461 25.95 23.77 -15.19
CA PRO A 461 26.90 23.61 -16.29
C PRO A 461 26.45 22.57 -17.31
N PHE A 462 26.89 22.72 -18.56
CA PHE A 462 26.50 21.86 -19.69
C PHE A 462 26.84 20.39 -19.43
N GLU A 463 27.97 20.12 -18.77
CA GLU A 463 28.51 18.79 -18.53
C GLU A 463 27.59 17.94 -17.64
N ILE A 464 26.86 18.58 -16.72
CA ILE A 464 25.99 17.88 -15.77
C ILE A 464 24.50 18.09 -16.04
N ALA A 465 24.10 19.14 -16.77
CA ALA A 465 22.70 19.55 -16.93
C ALA A 465 21.77 18.41 -17.38
N LYS A 466 22.21 17.61 -18.36
CA LYS A 466 21.44 16.46 -18.90
C LYS A 466 21.35 15.27 -17.94
N GLN A 467 22.27 15.16 -16.99
CA GLN A 467 22.32 14.07 -16.01
C GLN A 467 21.52 14.36 -14.74
N ILE A 468 21.14 15.63 -14.51
CA ILE A 468 20.41 16.02 -13.31
C ILE A 468 19.02 15.38 -13.32
N ALA A 469 18.79 14.48 -12.37
CA ALA A 469 17.51 13.80 -12.19
C ALA A 469 16.76 14.27 -10.95
N GLY A 470 17.43 14.88 -9.96
CA GLY A 470 16.79 15.33 -8.73
C GLY A 470 17.67 16.18 -7.82
N ILE A 471 17.09 16.58 -6.70
CA ILE A 471 17.72 17.40 -5.64
C ILE A 471 17.77 16.58 -4.36
N ARG A 472 18.91 16.58 -3.67
CA ARG A 472 19.05 15.93 -2.37
C ARG A 472 18.22 16.67 -1.33
N VAL A 473 17.42 15.97 -0.54
CA VAL A 473 16.51 16.59 0.45
C VAL A 473 16.90 16.31 1.89
N GLN A 474 17.75 15.32 2.12
CA GLN A 474 18.29 15.03 3.44
C GLN A 474 19.83 15.10 3.45
N GLN A 475 20.38 15.23 4.65
CA GLN A 475 21.81 15.38 4.83
C GLN A 475 22.52 14.01 4.84
N PRO A 476 23.79 13.91 4.39
CA PRO A 476 24.45 12.61 4.25
C PRO A 476 24.55 11.81 5.54
N TRP A 477 24.83 12.49 6.66
CA TRP A 477 25.00 11.87 7.99
C TRP A 477 23.73 11.19 8.50
N VAL A 478 22.56 11.54 7.95
CA VAL A 478 21.28 10.90 8.30
C VAL A 478 21.34 9.40 8.05
N SER A 479 22.06 8.98 7.01
CA SER A 479 22.12 7.58 6.60
C SER A 479 23.44 6.90 6.94
N GLU A 480 24.27 7.50 7.79
CA GLU A 480 25.52 6.90 8.24
C GLU A 480 25.24 5.80 9.29
N PRO A 481 25.86 4.61 9.14
CA PRO A 481 25.74 3.57 10.15
C PRO A 481 26.47 3.97 11.44
N MET A 482 25.97 3.48 12.57
CA MET A 482 26.61 3.64 13.88
C MET A 482 27.96 2.90 13.91
N PRO A 483 28.98 3.45 14.61
CA PRO A 483 30.28 2.81 14.75
C PRO A 483 30.21 1.49 15.54
N GLU A 484 29.33 1.42 16.53
CA GLU A 484 29.17 0.26 17.40
C GLU A 484 28.11 -0.68 16.85
N LYS A 485 28.47 -1.97 16.76
CA LYS A 485 27.51 -3.04 16.50
C LYS A 485 26.75 -3.33 17.79
N VAL A 486 25.43 -3.23 17.75
CA VAL A 486 24.59 -3.73 18.85
C VAL A 486 24.46 -5.23 18.67
N GLU A 487 25.22 -6.01 19.45
CA GLU A 487 25.07 -7.46 19.50
C GLU A 487 24.09 -7.84 20.61
N ARG A 488 22.88 -8.25 20.23
CA ARG A 488 22.01 -8.99 21.14
C ARG A 488 21.19 -10.04 20.37
N LEU A 489 21.17 -11.29 20.85
CA LEU A 489 20.28 -12.40 20.47
C LEU A 489 19.83 -13.06 21.80
N SER A 490 18.53 -13.08 22.10
CA SER A 490 17.95 -13.53 23.37
C SER A 490 16.53 -14.04 23.13
N ASP A 491 16.09 -15.02 23.92
CA ASP A 491 14.85 -15.79 23.75
C ASP A 491 13.56 -15.05 24.20
N ASP A 492 13.66 -13.76 24.54
CA ASP A 492 12.62 -12.92 25.14
C ASP A 492 11.70 -12.20 24.13
N GLU A 493 11.94 -12.35 22.82
CA GLU A 493 11.18 -11.68 21.76
C GLU A 493 9.73 -12.15 21.66
N ILE A 494 8.75 -11.25 21.52
CA ILE A 494 7.32 -11.61 21.48
C ILE A 494 6.86 -12.05 20.07
N VAL A 495 6.37 -13.29 19.97
CA VAL A 495 5.76 -13.90 18.77
C VAL A 495 4.25 -13.66 18.73
N CYS A 496 3.53 -13.82 19.83
CA CYS A 496 2.10 -13.51 19.87
C CYS A 496 1.85 -12.26 20.71
N ARG A 497 1.63 -11.12 20.06
CA ARG A 497 1.45 -9.82 20.77
C ARG A 497 0.26 -9.82 21.73
N CYS A 498 -0.86 -10.41 21.33
CA CYS A 498 -2.07 -10.40 22.14
C CYS A 498 -1.94 -11.24 23.43
N GLU A 499 -1.16 -12.33 23.36
CA GLU A 499 -0.99 -13.28 24.47
C GLU A 499 0.42 -13.18 25.11
N ARG A 500 1.27 -12.27 24.60
CA ARG A 500 2.65 -12.01 25.03
C ARG A 500 3.56 -13.25 25.06
N VAL A 501 3.38 -14.15 24.09
CA VAL A 501 4.18 -15.39 23.97
C VAL A 501 5.52 -15.08 23.31
N THR A 502 6.64 -15.57 23.86
CA THR A 502 7.98 -15.33 23.31
C THR A 502 8.42 -16.36 22.26
N ALA A 503 9.47 -16.02 21.51
CA ALA A 503 10.14 -16.90 20.56
C ALA A 503 10.79 -18.08 21.28
N GLY A 504 11.37 -17.85 22.46
CA GLY A 504 11.91 -18.91 23.32
C GLY A 504 10.85 -19.95 23.70
N GLU A 505 9.66 -19.50 24.10
CA GLU A 505 8.56 -20.39 24.45
C GLU A 505 8.10 -21.25 23.25
N VAL A 506 7.95 -20.62 22.08
CA VAL A 506 7.58 -21.34 20.85
C VAL A 506 8.67 -22.32 20.44
N ARG A 507 9.93 -21.89 20.43
CA ARG A 507 11.10 -22.68 20.06
C ARG A 507 11.28 -23.89 20.96
N ALA A 508 11.10 -23.73 22.27
CA ALA A 508 11.16 -24.83 23.23
C ALA A 508 10.17 -25.94 22.89
N ARG A 509 8.94 -25.59 22.48
CA ARG A 509 7.92 -26.56 22.05
C ARG A 509 8.26 -27.24 20.73
N ILE A 510 8.79 -26.49 19.76
CA ILE A 510 9.22 -27.05 18.47
C ILE A 510 10.37 -28.05 18.67
N ARG A 511 11.36 -27.70 19.50
CA ARG A 511 12.47 -28.60 19.89
C ARG A 511 11.98 -29.84 20.64
N ALA A 512 10.91 -29.72 21.42
CA ALA A 512 10.25 -30.84 22.08
C ALA A 512 9.44 -31.76 21.14
N GLY A 513 9.39 -31.45 19.84
CA GLY A 513 8.76 -32.31 18.83
C GLY A 513 7.38 -31.87 18.36
N VAL A 514 6.82 -30.77 18.87
CA VAL A 514 5.53 -30.25 18.41
C VAL A 514 5.63 -29.86 16.92
N ARG A 515 4.68 -30.31 16.10
CA ARG A 515 4.59 -29.99 14.67
C ARG A 515 3.21 -29.44 14.26
N ASP A 516 2.21 -29.56 15.12
CA ASP A 516 0.88 -29.02 14.92
C ASP A 516 0.74 -27.64 15.58
N MET A 517 0.41 -26.61 14.80
CA MET A 517 0.19 -25.27 15.33
C MET A 517 -1.00 -25.20 16.29
N ASN A 518 -1.99 -26.09 16.21
CA ASN A 518 -3.11 -26.14 17.14
C ASN A 518 -2.69 -26.68 18.50
N GLU A 519 -1.76 -27.63 18.53
CA GLU A 519 -1.12 -28.10 19.77
C GLU A 519 -0.26 -26.99 20.39
N LEU A 520 0.57 -26.32 19.56
CA LEU A 520 1.36 -25.18 20.00
C LEU A 520 0.46 -24.07 20.58
N LYS A 521 -0.65 -23.74 19.91
CA LYS A 521 -1.66 -22.79 20.38
C LYS A 521 -2.25 -23.22 21.72
N ALA A 522 -2.63 -24.49 21.90
CA ALA A 522 -3.16 -24.96 23.17
C ALA A 522 -2.13 -24.84 24.31
N ALA A 523 -0.85 -25.10 24.01
CA ALA A 523 0.23 -25.11 24.99
C ALA A 523 0.76 -23.71 25.36
N THR A 524 0.69 -22.74 24.42
CA THR A 524 1.30 -21.41 24.57
C THR A 524 0.29 -20.27 24.54
N ARG A 525 -0.93 -20.54 24.09
CA ARG A 525 -1.97 -19.56 23.73
C ARG A 525 -1.68 -18.72 22.48
N ALA A 526 -0.55 -18.92 21.80
CA ALA A 526 -0.23 -18.16 20.59
C ALA A 526 -1.32 -18.33 19.52
N GLY A 527 -1.95 -17.21 19.13
CA GLY A 527 -3.08 -17.18 18.19
C GLY A 527 -4.47 -17.20 18.83
N MET A 528 -4.58 -17.14 20.16
CA MET A 528 -5.86 -17.11 20.89
C MET A 528 -6.36 -15.70 21.25
N GLY A 529 -5.53 -14.67 21.07
CA GLY A 529 -5.92 -13.32 21.45
C GLY A 529 -6.85 -12.62 20.45
N ALA A 530 -7.20 -11.37 20.74
CA ALA A 530 -8.23 -10.60 20.05
C ALA A 530 -8.08 -10.50 18.51
N CYS A 531 -6.86 -10.60 17.99
CA CYS A 531 -6.64 -10.60 16.55
C CYS A 531 -7.13 -11.88 15.85
N GLY A 532 -7.48 -12.94 16.59
CA GLY A 532 -7.89 -14.24 16.04
C GLY A 532 -6.77 -15.00 15.33
N GLY A 533 -5.50 -14.73 15.69
CA GLY A 533 -4.35 -15.36 15.06
C GLY A 533 -4.05 -14.83 13.65
N LYS A 534 -4.39 -13.59 13.31
CA LYS A 534 -4.10 -13.01 11.98
C LYS A 534 -2.62 -12.66 11.75
N THR A 535 -1.83 -12.48 12.82
CA THR A 535 -0.46 -11.92 12.72
C THR A 535 0.64 -12.92 13.07
N CYS A 536 0.43 -13.75 14.11
CA CYS A 536 1.46 -14.65 14.63
C CYS A 536 1.70 -15.98 13.87
N PRO A 537 0.81 -16.54 13.04
CA PRO A 537 1.06 -17.86 12.41
C PRO A 537 2.24 -17.86 11.45
N SER A 538 2.39 -16.80 10.65
CA SER A 538 3.55 -16.63 9.77
C SER A 538 4.85 -16.57 10.57
N LEU A 539 4.80 -15.98 11.77
CA LEU A 539 5.96 -15.87 12.66
C LEU A 539 6.34 -17.24 13.25
N ILE A 540 5.35 -17.99 13.72
CA ILE A 540 5.51 -19.35 14.22
C ILE A 540 6.11 -20.26 13.13
N ARG A 541 5.59 -20.17 11.90
CA ARG A 541 6.10 -20.94 10.75
C ARG A 541 7.55 -20.65 10.41
N ARG A 542 8.03 -19.42 10.66
CA ARG A 542 9.44 -19.09 10.50
C ARG A 542 10.30 -19.75 11.58
N ILE A 543 9.86 -19.74 12.84
CA ILE A 543 10.60 -20.39 13.93
C ILE A 543 10.72 -21.90 13.67
N PHE A 544 9.68 -22.54 13.12
CA PHE A 544 9.77 -23.92 12.62
C PHE A 544 10.91 -24.10 11.60
N ARG A 545 11.02 -23.22 10.61
CA ARG A 545 12.09 -23.26 9.59
C ARG A 545 13.47 -23.00 10.19
N GLU A 546 13.59 -22.07 11.13
CA GLU A 546 14.85 -21.77 11.84
C GLU A 546 15.33 -22.98 12.66
N GLU A 547 14.40 -23.74 13.23
CA GLU A 547 14.67 -25.01 13.92
C GLU A 547 14.80 -26.21 12.96
N GLY A 548 14.84 -25.96 11.65
CA GLY A 548 15.10 -26.99 10.62
C GLY A 548 13.89 -27.87 10.26
N VAL A 549 12.68 -27.50 10.66
CA VAL A 549 11.45 -28.24 10.34
C VAL A 549 10.96 -27.88 8.93
N LYS A 550 10.63 -28.89 8.12
CA LYS A 550 10.12 -28.70 6.77
C LYS A 550 8.66 -28.27 6.80
N ASP A 551 8.26 -27.37 5.89
CA ASP A 551 6.87 -26.89 5.78
C ASP A 551 5.84 -28.03 5.59
N SER A 552 6.23 -29.13 4.94
CA SER A 552 5.36 -30.31 4.75
C SER A 552 5.02 -31.06 6.04
N GLU A 553 5.75 -30.82 7.11
CA GLU A 553 5.55 -31.46 8.42
C GLU A 553 4.66 -30.59 9.34
N ILE A 554 4.31 -29.38 8.93
CA ILE A 554 3.62 -28.40 9.79
C ILE A 554 2.12 -28.44 9.52
N THR A 555 1.32 -28.68 10.57
CA THR A 555 -0.15 -28.54 10.50
C THR A 555 -0.55 -27.11 10.86
N GLU A 556 -1.29 -26.44 9.98
CA GLU A 556 -1.72 -25.04 10.14
C GLU A 556 -2.87 -24.87 11.16
N LEU A 557 -3.08 -23.63 11.63
CA LEU A 557 -4.18 -23.31 12.53
C LEU A 557 -5.55 -23.50 11.89
N THR A 558 -6.49 -24.06 12.66
CA THR A 558 -7.89 -24.13 12.23
C THR A 558 -8.53 -22.73 12.16
N GLN A 559 -9.03 -22.36 10.99
CA GLN A 559 -9.79 -21.12 10.77
C GLN A 559 -11.21 -21.24 11.35
N ARG A 560 -11.66 -20.22 12.09
CA ARG A 560 -12.98 -20.17 12.73
C ARG A 560 -13.87 -19.12 12.02
N PRO A 561 -15.21 -19.29 12.04
CA PRO A 561 -16.10 -18.54 11.16
C PRO A 561 -16.33 -17.06 11.54
N ILE A 562 -15.97 -16.66 12.76
CA ILE A 562 -16.07 -15.27 13.20
C ILE A 562 -14.72 -14.60 12.96
N PHE A 563 -14.66 -13.71 11.97
CA PHE A 563 -13.40 -13.07 11.57
C PHE A 563 -13.08 -11.80 12.38
N MET A 564 -14.03 -11.23 13.10
CA MET A 564 -13.83 -10.03 13.93
C MET A 564 -14.56 -10.17 15.27
N GLU A 565 -14.02 -9.54 16.31
CA GLU A 565 -14.65 -9.55 17.63
C GLU A 565 -15.97 -8.78 17.61
N VAL A 566 -16.99 -9.35 18.26
CA VAL A 566 -18.33 -8.77 18.36
C VAL A 566 -18.86 -9.05 19.76
N PRO A 567 -19.39 -8.05 20.48
CA PRO A 567 -20.04 -8.29 21.77
C PRO A 567 -21.19 -9.28 21.64
N LEU A 568 -21.30 -10.26 22.56
CA LEU A 568 -22.33 -11.30 22.50
C LEU A 568 -23.76 -10.73 22.45
N GLY A 569 -24.00 -9.60 23.12
CA GLY A 569 -25.28 -8.89 23.11
C GLY A 569 -25.75 -8.47 21.71
N ALA A 570 -24.82 -8.18 20.78
CA ALA A 570 -25.17 -7.82 19.41
C ALA A 570 -25.91 -8.97 18.70
N PHE A 571 -25.48 -10.22 18.91
CA PHE A 571 -26.18 -11.40 18.39
C PHE A 571 -27.54 -11.62 19.06
N ALA A 572 -27.76 -11.09 20.26
CA ALA A 572 -29.05 -11.10 20.94
C ALA A 572 -29.93 -9.89 20.57
N GLY A 573 -29.49 -9.02 19.66
CA GLY A 573 -30.21 -7.82 19.25
C GLY A 573 -30.06 -6.62 20.19
N VAL A 574 -29.12 -6.67 21.15
CA VAL A 574 -28.73 -5.54 21.99
C VAL A 574 -27.75 -4.66 21.22
N VAL A 575 -27.98 -3.34 21.21
CA VAL A 575 -27.07 -2.38 20.59
C VAL A 575 -25.73 -2.40 21.33
N THR A 576 -24.60 -2.49 20.60
CA THR A 576 -23.28 -2.48 21.24
C THR A 576 -23.07 -1.18 22.03
N GLY A 577 -22.82 -1.29 23.33
CA GLY A 577 -22.66 -0.15 24.24
C GLY A 577 -23.88 0.16 25.10
N GLU A 578 -25.03 -0.45 24.81
CA GLU A 578 -26.23 -0.38 25.65
C GLU A 578 -26.37 -1.65 26.50
N GLY A 579 -26.92 -1.51 27.71
CA GLY A 579 -27.33 -2.66 28.52
C GLY A 579 -28.52 -3.39 27.89
N PRO A 580 -28.81 -4.64 28.28
CA PRO A 580 -30.03 -5.32 27.85
C PRO A 580 -31.25 -4.46 28.22
N VAL A 581 -32.18 -4.27 27.27
CA VAL A 581 -33.46 -3.60 27.52
C VAL A 581 -34.13 -4.28 28.72
N GLN A 582 -34.44 -3.51 29.78
CA GLN A 582 -34.98 -3.99 31.04
C GLN A 582 -36.43 -4.52 30.96
N ASP A 583 -36.90 -4.97 29.79
CA ASP A 583 -38.26 -5.49 29.59
C ASP A 583 -38.32 -7.01 29.47
N VAL A 584 -37.37 -7.71 30.09
CA VAL A 584 -37.59 -9.12 30.43
C VAL A 584 -37.99 -9.16 31.90
N ALA A 585 -39.29 -9.35 32.14
CA ALA A 585 -39.79 -9.66 33.47
C ALA A 585 -38.91 -10.79 34.05
N ARG A 586 -38.27 -10.53 35.19
CA ARG A 586 -37.45 -11.52 35.91
C ARG A 586 -38.36 -12.67 36.36
N ALA A 587 -38.62 -13.64 35.49
CA ALA A 587 -39.10 -14.94 35.89
C ALA A 587 -37.89 -15.68 36.48
N HIS A 588 -37.72 -15.57 37.80
CA HIS A 588 -36.80 -16.43 38.52
C HIS A 588 -37.14 -17.90 38.21
N ALA A 589 -36.16 -18.64 37.68
CA ALA A 589 -36.24 -20.08 37.43
C ALA A 589 -36.17 -20.91 38.73
N VAL A 590 -36.95 -20.51 39.74
CA VAL A 590 -37.22 -21.24 40.98
C VAL A 590 -38.71 -21.14 41.29
N GLY A 591 -39.53 -21.57 40.33
CA GLY A 591 -40.92 -21.94 40.58
C GLY A 591 -40.94 -23.27 41.35
N ALA A 592 -41.11 -23.14 42.66
CA ALA A 592 -41.52 -24.15 43.63
C ALA A 592 -41.71 -25.59 43.10
N PHE A 593 -40.73 -26.46 43.41
CA PHE A 593 -41.03 -27.84 43.79
C PHE A 593 -41.83 -27.78 45.11
N GLN A 594 -43.16 -27.64 45.00
CA GLN A 594 -44.09 -27.90 46.08
C GLN A 594 -45.09 -28.96 45.62
N GLY A 595 -44.71 -30.21 45.88
CA GLY A 595 -45.56 -31.38 45.76
C GLY A 595 -44.97 -32.46 46.64
N GLY A 596 -45.24 -32.37 47.95
CA GLY A 596 -44.89 -33.42 48.91
C GLY A 596 -45.97 -34.49 48.96
N LEU A 597 -45.55 -35.75 48.91
CA LEU A 597 -45.69 -36.80 49.94
C LEU A 597 -45.09 -38.10 49.40
#